data_AF-A0A9D9PPV6-F1
#
_entry.id   AF-A0A9D9PPV6-F1
#
_cell.length_a   1.000
_cell.length_b   1.000
_cell.length_c   1.000
_cell.angle_alpha   90.00
_cell.angle_beta   90.00
_cell.angle_gamma   90.00
#
_symmetry.space_group_name_H-M   'P 1'
#
loop_
_entity.id
_entity.type
_entity.pdbx_description
1 polymer ?
#
loop_
_entity_poly.entity_id
_entity_poly.type
_entity_poly.pdbx_seq_one_letter_code
_entity_poly.pdbx_strand_id
1 'polypeptide(L)' 'MEHIMTNINLSDNTNLLEFDPYEYELQDVKEPQLFREMFPYSQVPKTAFNYRHVPMNMPENIY' A
#
# COMPACT_ATOMS: atom_id res chain seq x y z
N MET A 1 -20.19 3.91 14.67
CA MET A 1 -19.13 4.88 14.99
C MET A 1 -18.15 4.35 16.05
N GLU A 2 -18.41 3.24 16.76
CA GLU A 2 -17.46 2.65 17.73
C GLU A 2 -16.57 1.52 17.14
N HIS A 3 -16.97 0.88 16.04
CA HIS A 3 -16.25 -0.27 15.47
C HIS A 3 -15.07 0.06 14.52
N ILE A 4 -14.78 1.35 14.26
CA ILE A 4 -13.75 1.75 13.27
C ILE A 4 -12.35 1.84 13.91
N MET A 5 -12.26 1.98 15.25
CA MET A 5 -10.99 2.18 15.96
C MET A 5 -10.26 0.89 16.38
N THR A 6 -10.69 -0.29 15.93
CA THR A 6 -10.17 -1.54 16.50
C THR A 6 -8.83 -2.01 15.92
N ASN A 7 -8.39 -1.50 14.75
CA ASN A 7 -7.18 -1.99 14.05
C ASN A 7 -6.11 -0.89 13.80
N ILE A 8 -5.90 0.03 14.73
CA ILE A 8 -4.77 0.98 14.66
C ILE A 8 -3.56 0.33 15.34
N ASN A 9 -2.44 0.19 14.62
CA ASN A 9 -1.21 -0.41 15.14
C ASN A 9 0.00 0.49 14.84
N LEU A 10 1.04 0.40 15.67
CA LEU A 10 2.32 1.05 15.39
C LEU A 10 3.03 0.29 14.27
N SER A 11 3.53 1.02 13.28
CA SER A 11 4.25 0.47 12.13
C SER A 11 5.76 0.47 12.38
N ASP A 12 6.38 -0.70 12.30
CA ASP A 12 7.85 -0.85 12.44
C ASP A 12 8.63 -0.20 11.28
N ASN A 13 7.96 0.13 10.17
CA ASN A 13 8.60 0.72 8.99
C ASN A 13 8.64 2.25 9.03
N THR A 14 7.57 2.87 9.55
CA THR A 14 7.41 4.34 9.54
C THR A 14 7.51 4.96 10.92
N ASN A 15 7.43 4.15 11.98
CA ASN A 15 7.32 4.57 13.38
C ASN A 15 6.09 5.44 13.66
N LEU A 16 5.05 5.30 12.84
CA LEU A 16 3.77 6.01 12.98
C LEU A 16 2.65 5.03 13.35
N LEU A 17 1.60 5.57 13.95
CA LEU A 17 0.33 4.84 14.12
C LEU A 17 -0.37 4.77 12.76
N GLU A 18 -0.55 3.56 12.27
CA GLU A 18 -1.13 3.28 10.96
C GLU A 18 -2.41 2.45 11.11
N PHE A 19 -3.30 2.63 10.14
CA PHE A 19 -4.52 1.85 9.96
C PHE A 19 -4.50 1.31 8.54
N ASP A 20 -4.53 -0.01 8.39
CA ASP A 20 -4.73 -0.65 7.09
C ASP A 20 -6.23 -0.93 6.92
N PRO A 21 -6.94 -0.19 6.04
CA PRO A 21 -8.35 -0.46 5.76
C PRO A 21 -8.56 -1.73 4.94
N TYR A 22 -7.50 -2.34 4.41
CA TYR A 22 -7.60 -3.45 3.46
C TYR A 22 -7.18 -4.76 4.09
N GLU A 23 -8.15 -5.62 4.38
CA GLU A 23 -7.91 -7.05 4.60
C GLU A 23 -8.01 -7.77 3.25
N TYR A 24 -6.87 -8.20 2.70
CA TYR A 24 -6.84 -8.96 1.46
C TYR A 24 -7.11 -10.43 1.75
N GLU A 25 -8.23 -10.93 1.24
CA GLU A 25 -8.51 -12.37 1.24
C GLU A 25 -7.95 -13.03 -0.02
N LEU A 26 -7.49 -14.28 0.12
CA LEU A 26 -7.08 -15.09 -1.02
C LEU A 26 -8.32 -15.42 -1.89
N GLN A 27 -8.28 -14.99 -3.15
CA GLN A 27 -9.35 -15.28 -4.11
C GLN A 27 -8.94 -16.45 -5.01
N ASP A 28 -9.51 -17.63 -4.76
CA ASP A 28 -9.35 -18.80 -5.63
C ASP A 28 -10.35 -18.72 -6.80
N VAL A 29 -9.92 -18.09 -7.89
CA VAL A 29 -10.74 -17.86 -9.09
C VAL A 29 -10.20 -18.65 -10.28
N LYS A 30 -11.12 -19.18 -11.11
CA LYS A 30 -10.76 -20.01 -12.27
C LYS A 30 -9.91 -19.26 -13.30
N GLU A 31 -10.20 -17.97 -13.53
CA GLU A 31 -9.47 -17.12 -14.46
C GLU A 31 -8.97 -15.86 -13.73
N PRO A 32 -7.69 -15.47 -13.87
CA PRO A 32 -7.14 -14.33 -13.16
C PRO A 32 -7.55 -12.99 -13.78
N GLN A 33 -7.79 -11.98 -12.93
CA GLN A 33 -7.96 -10.59 -13.35
C GLN A 33 -6.59 -9.91 -13.50
N LEU A 34 -6.19 -9.63 -14.73
CA LEU A 34 -4.82 -9.18 -15.06
C LEU A 34 -4.74 -7.71 -15.48
N PHE A 35 -5.84 -6.96 -15.44
CA PHE A 35 -5.88 -5.50 -15.69
C PHE A 35 -5.08 -5.04 -16.93
N ARG A 36 -5.19 -5.80 -18.04
CA ARG A 36 -4.35 -5.62 -19.24
C ARG A 36 -4.49 -4.26 -19.92
N GLU A 37 -5.60 -3.58 -19.71
CA GLU A 37 -5.84 -2.22 -20.21
C GLU A 37 -4.94 -1.20 -19.50
N MET A 38 -4.68 -1.40 -18.20
CA MET A 38 -3.81 -0.53 -17.40
C MET A 38 -2.35 -0.98 -17.48
N PHE A 39 -2.12 -2.30 -17.55
CA PHE A 39 -0.78 -2.91 -17.58
C PHE A 39 -0.61 -3.77 -18.83
N PRO A 40 -0.32 -3.15 -19.99
CA PRO A 40 -0.11 -3.90 -21.22
C PRO A 40 1.21 -4.69 -21.17
N TYR A 41 1.13 -6.01 -21.26
CA TYR A 41 2.29 -6.91 -21.24
C TYR A 41 3.04 -7.00 -22.58
N SER A 42 2.59 -6.25 -23.59
CA SER A 42 3.23 -6.18 -24.90
C SER A 42 4.30 -5.10 -24.99
N GLN A 43 4.47 -4.28 -23.95
CA GLN A 43 5.41 -3.18 -23.92
C GLN A 43 6.21 -3.19 -22.61
N VAL A 44 7.40 -2.61 -22.65
CA VAL A 44 8.19 -2.37 -21.44
C VAL A 44 7.39 -1.45 -20.51
N PRO A 45 7.26 -1.78 -19.21
CA PRO A 45 6.54 -0.94 -18.26
C PRO A 45 7.18 0.44 -18.20
N LYS A 46 6.35 1.48 -18.33
CA LYS A 46 6.79 2.87 -18.24
C LYS A 46 6.47 3.40 -16.85
N THR A 47 7.51 3.81 -16.13
CA THR A 47 7.34 4.48 -14.84
C THR A 47 7.32 5.98 -15.05
N ALA A 48 6.23 6.63 -14.66
CA ALA A 48 6.16 8.09 -14.65
C ALA A 48 6.97 8.63 -13.47
N PHE A 49 7.98 9.45 -13.75
CA PHE A 49 8.69 10.19 -12.71
C PHE A 49 7.87 11.40 -12.31
N ASN A 50 7.16 11.31 -11.19
CA ASN A 50 6.22 12.34 -10.75
C ASN A 50 6.88 13.54 -10.02
N TYR A 51 8.20 13.74 -10.14
CA TYR A 51 9.00 14.77 -9.43
C TYR A 51 8.71 14.90 -7.91
N ARG A 52 8.05 13.89 -7.32
CA ARG A 52 7.56 13.94 -5.96
C ARG A 52 8.72 13.66 -5.03
N HIS A 53 8.99 14.58 -4.12
CA HIS A 53 9.92 14.35 -3.03
C HIS A 53 9.27 13.42 -2.00
N VAL A 54 9.90 12.28 -1.73
CA VAL A 54 9.45 11.35 -0.69
C VAL A 54 10.02 11.83 0.64
N PRO A 55 9.18 12.17 1.64
CA PRO A 55 9.67 12.56 2.95
C PRO A 55 10.37 11.39 3.66
N MET A 56 11.34 11.69 4.52
CA MET A 56 11.95 10.68 5.39
C MET A 56 10.94 10.21 6.44
N ASN A 57 11.01 8.92 6.81
CA ASN A 57 10.18 8.34 7.87
C ASN A 57 10.54 8.93 9.23
N MET A 58 9.61 8.81 10.19
CA MET A 58 9.84 9.23 11.58
C MET A 58 10.92 8.33 12.21
N PRO A 59 11.90 8.88 12.94
CA PRO A 59 12.95 8.07 13.57
C PRO A 59 12.41 7.30 14.77
N GLU A 60 12.84 6.05 14.95
CA GLU A 60 12.41 5.17 16.05
C GLU A 60 12.52 5.83 17.44
N ASN A 61 13.53 6.68 17.62
CA ASN A 61 13.80 7.38 18.86
C ASN A 61 13.85 8.90 18.64
N ILE A 62 13.13 9.63 19.50
CA ILE A 62 13.11 11.10 19.53
C ILE A 62 13.52 11.60 20.92
N TYR A 63 14.82 11.55 21.22
CA TYR A 63 15.39 12.06 22.48
C TYR A 63 16.63 12.91 22.23
#